data_AF-A0A1V6E463-F1
#
_entry.id   AF-A0A1V6E463-F1
#
_cell.length_a   1.000
_cell.length_b   1.000
_cell.length_c   1.000
_cell.angle_alpha   90.00
_cell.angle_beta   90.00
_cell.angle_gamma   90.00
#
_symmetry.space_group_name_H-M   'P 1'
#
loop_
_entity.id
_entity.type
_entity.pdbx_description
1 polymer ?
#
loop_
_entity_poly.entity_id
_entity_poly.type
_entity_poly.pdbx_seq_one_letter_code
_entity_poly.pdbx_strand_id
1 'polypeptide(L)'
;MHEQVLSLRQNSPNRGLADLFTLSEDYLNLKRAIQNRSGYPFNMNVFSEARLLEVASGNASLLPDLVRPAVASLSGITGGDAENQMLLDIVLDGAYLRHYLGLGDRPEIPVVRDWVKSRVLGRALVVLWRAARAGHPLKLYQQHFLPLGEFNGLITDLCSMGDPRTWGAVIPGRLGDLWNQALEAEEDEQVSLFELLSANTLTAMARSAKLQTAGPERLAGFLWGLWVEAFNLKLIISGKLNKLDAGLLKSRIRDTYV
;
A
#
# COMPACT_ATOMS: atom_id res chain seq x y z
N MET A 1 7.58 17.65 4.23
CA MET A 1 7.08 16.28 4.45
C MET A 1 8.22 15.30 4.70
N HIS A 2 9.07 15.06 3.69
CA HIS A 2 10.11 14.02 3.77
C HIS A 2 11.10 14.20 4.94
N GLU A 3 11.68 15.40 5.10
CA GLU A 3 12.59 15.71 6.21
C GLU A 3 11.94 15.57 7.59
N GLN A 4 10.64 15.86 7.71
CA GLN A 4 9.90 15.72 8.97
C GLN A 4 9.71 14.25 9.33
N VAL A 5 9.37 13.40 8.35
CA VAL A 5 9.24 11.95 8.56
C VAL A 5 10.59 11.33 8.92
N LEU A 6 11.67 11.72 8.23
CA LEU A 6 13.03 11.28 8.54
C LEU A 6 13.50 11.73 9.92
N SER A 7 13.26 13.00 10.27
CA SER A 7 13.61 13.54 11.59
C SER A 7 12.87 12.78 12.70
N LEU A 8 11.56 12.55 12.55
CA LEU A 8 10.79 11.74 13.50
C LEU A 8 11.30 10.31 13.56
N ARG A 9 11.67 9.71 12.43
CA ARG A 9 12.26 8.37 12.38
C ARG A 9 13.59 8.29 13.14
N GLN A 10 14.46 9.28 12.99
CA GLN A 10 15.77 9.30 13.66
C GLN A 10 15.64 9.51 15.17
N ASN A 11 14.67 10.31 15.60
CA ASN A 11 14.45 10.69 17.00
C ASN A 11 13.40 9.82 17.72
N SER A 12 12.79 8.84 17.04
CA SER A 12 11.84 7.90 17.64
C SER A 12 12.56 6.70 18.24
N PRO A 13 12.23 6.29 19.47
CA PRO A 13 12.76 5.04 20.06
C PRO A 13 12.33 3.81 19.25
N ASN A 14 11.26 3.92 18.44
CA ASN A 14 10.83 2.87 17.54
C ASN A 14 10.61 3.44 16.12
N ARG A 15 11.46 3.02 15.19
CA ARG A 15 11.45 3.51 13.79
C ARG A 15 10.31 2.93 12.95
N GLY A 16 9.77 1.78 13.34
CA GLY A 16 8.84 1.03 12.50
C GLY A 16 7.52 1.77 12.23
N LEU A 17 7.08 2.66 13.12
CA LEU A 17 5.92 3.52 12.86
C LEU A 17 6.18 4.52 11.72
N ALA A 18 7.38 5.08 11.64
CA ALA A 18 7.76 5.95 10.54
C ALA A 18 7.98 5.16 9.25
N ASP A 19 8.57 3.95 9.35
CA ASP A 19 8.79 3.06 8.21
C ASP A 19 7.47 2.71 7.50
N LEU A 20 6.33 2.59 8.22
CA LEU A 20 4.99 2.40 7.64
C LEU A 20 4.57 3.48 6.62
N PHE A 21 5.17 4.68 6.66
CA PHE A 21 4.80 5.78 5.77
C PHE A 21 5.81 6.01 4.65
N THR A 22 7.01 5.42 4.76
CA THR A 22 8.04 5.48 3.71
C THR A 22 8.16 4.17 2.93
N LEU A 23 7.56 3.07 3.41
CA LEU A 23 7.73 1.73 2.83
C LEU A 23 7.43 1.66 1.33
N SER A 24 6.42 2.40 0.85
CA SER A 24 6.08 2.42 -0.58
C SER A 24 7.24 2.91 -1.45
N GLU A 25 8.01 3.88 -0.96
CA GLU A 25 9.17 4.42 -1.65
C GLU A 25 10.35 3.44 -1.65
N ASP A 26 10.58 2.77 -0.53
CA ASP A 26 11.56 1.68 -0.42
C ASP A 26 11.25 0.56 -1.44
N TYR A 27 9.99 0.17 -1.61
CA TYR A 27 9.59 -0.83 -2.60
C TYR A 27 9.74 -0.36 -4.06
N LEU A 28 9.58 0.94 -4.34
CA LEU A 28 9.87 1.48 -5.67
C LEU A 28 11.37 1.41 -6.00
N ASN A 29 12.23 1.68 -5.01
CA ASN A 29 13.67 1.48 -5.16
C ASN A 29 14.01 0.00 -5.33
N LEU A 30 13.38 -0.89 -4.56
CA LEU A 30 13.57 -2.34 -4.68
C LEU A 30 13.16 -2.87 -6.06
N LYS A 31 12.03 -2.40 -6.61
CA LYS A 31 11.61 -2.72 -7.98
C LYS A 31 12.67 -2.34 -9.00
N ARG A 32 13.27 -1.15 -8.85
CA ARG A 32 14.36 -0.69 -9.73
C ARG A 32 15.61 -1.55 -9.62
N ALA A 33 15.98 -1.95 -8.40
CA ALA A 33 17.11 -2.84 -8.16
C ALA A 33 16.90 -4.21 -8.85
N ILE A 34 15.73 -4.82 -8.71
CA ILE A 34 15.39 -6.10 -9.37
C ILE A 34 15.44 -5.96 -10.90
N GLN A 35 15.03 -4.81 -11.43
CA GLN A 35 15.09 -4.51 -12.86
C GLN A 35 16.49 -4.10 -13.35
N ASN A 36 17.51 -4.16 -12.48
CA ASN A 36 18.88 -3.71 -12.74
C ASN A 36 18.94 -2.28 -13.31
N ARG A 37 18.06 -1.39 -12.82
CA ARG A 37 18.03 0.03 -13.22
C ARG A 37 18.90 0.84 -12.28
N SER A 38 19.77 1.67 -12.85
CA SER A 38 20.63 2.56 -12.08
C SER A 38 19.82 3.69 -11.40
N GLY A 39 20.34 4.15 -10.25
CA GLY A 39 19.77 5.25 -9.48
C GLY A 39 18.52 4.88 -8.69
N TYR A 40 18.50 5.28 -7.43
CA TYR A 40 17.39 5.09 -6.50
C TYR A 40 16.80 6.47 -6.18
N PRO A 41 15.71 6.88 -6.85
CA PRO A 41 15.21 8.26 -6.77
C PRO A 41 14.52 8.57 -5.44
N PHE A 42 14.20 7.55 -4.65
CA PHE A 42 13.61 7.72 -3.34
C PHE A 42 14.62 7.47 -2.23
N ASN A 43 14.30 7.94 -1.02
CA ASN A 43 15.16 7.73 0.12
C ASN A 43 15.18 6.26 0.55
N MET A 44 16.36 5.82 0.95
CA MET A 44 16.63 4.43 1.35
C MET A 44 16.47 4.31 2.87
N ASN A 45 15.34 3.77 3.33
CA ASN A 45 15.04 3.66 4.76
C ASN A 45 15.19 2.23 5.26
N VAL A 46 14.40 1.32 4.71
CA VAL A 46 14.39 -0.11 5.07
C VAL A 46 15.38 -0.87 4.21
N PHE A 47 15.52 -0.50 2.93
CA PHE A 47 16.49 -1.09 2.03
C PHE A 47 17.63 -0.11 1.79
N SER A 48 18.77 -0.35 2.44
CA SER A 48 19.99 0.43 2.24
C SER A 48 20.53 0.26 0.82
N GLU A 49 21.39 1.19 0.39
CA GLU A 49 22.06 1.11 -0.90
C GLU A 49 22.78 -0.22 -1.10
N ALA A 50 23.52 -0.70 -0.08
CA ALA A 50 24.20 -1.99 -0.12
C ALA A 50 23.22 -3.16 -0.38
N ARG A 51 22.02 -3.15 0.23
CA ARG A 51 20.99 -4.16 -0.02
C ARG A 51 20.48 -4.10 -1.46
N LEU A 52 20.25 -2.89 -1.97
CA LEU A 52 19.74 -2.70 -3.32
C LEU A 52 20.76 -3.08 -4.39
N LEU A 53 22.05 -2.77 -4.18
CA LEU A 53 23.14 -3.20 -5.04
C LEU A 53 23.28 -4.73 -5.07
N GLU A 54 23.12 -5.39 -3.92
CA GLU A 54 23.14 -6.85 -3.83
C GLU A 54 21.95 -7.48 -4.57
N VAL A 55 20.76 -6.89 -4.45
CA VAL A 55 19.59 -7.33 -5.23
C VAL A 55 19.82 -7.13 -6.73
N ALA A 56 20.43 -6.02 -7.14
CA ALA A 56 20.76 -5.76 -8.54
C ALA A 56 21.80 -6.75 -9.10
N SER A 57 22.67 -7.31 -8.26
CA SER A 57 23.58 -8.41 -8.62
C SER A 57 22.91 -9.79 -8.62
N GLY A 58 21.60 -9.86 -8.36
CA GLY A 58 20.81 -11.09 -8.34
C GLY A 58 20.81 -11.80 -6.99
N ASN A 59 21.35 -11.19 -5.92
CA ASN A 59 21.46 -11.77 -4.60
C ASN A 59 20.53 -11.08 -3.59
N ALA A 60 19.54 -11.83 -3.09
CA ALA A 60 18.57 -11.34 -2.11
C ALA A 60 18.98 -11.56 -0.64
N SER A 61 20.17 -12.13 -0.37
CA SER A 61 20.58 -12.59 0.97
C SER A 61 20.54 -11.49 2.05
N LEU A 62 20.87 -10.24 1.69
CA LEU A 62 20.87 -9.11 2.63
C LEU A 62 19.49 -8.53 2.91
N LEU A 63 18.43 -9.01 2.24
CA LEU A 63 17.06 -8.58 2.51
C LEU A 63 16.51 -9.22 3.80
N PRO A 64 15.58 -8.55 4.49
CA PRO A 64 14.85 -9.14 5.62
C PRO A 64 14.12 -10.43 5.21
N ASP A 65 13.99 -11.38 6.14
CA ASP A 65 13.37 -12.70 5.90
C ASP A 65 11.94 -12.60 5.34
N LEU A 66 11.21 -11.56 5.71
CA LEU A 66 9.84 -11.31 5.25
C LEU A 66 9.74 -10.97 3.75
N VAL A 67 10.82 -10.43 3.17
CA VAL A 67 10.87 -9.94 1.78
C VAL A 67 11.77 -10.83 0.91
N ARG A 68 12.82 -11.43 1.50
CA ARG A 68 13.82 -12.24 0.80
C ARG A 68 13.20 -13.33 -0.10
N PRO A 69 12.25 -14.17 0.34
CA PRO A 69 11.70 -15.23 -0.50
C PRO A 69 10.98 -14.70 -1.73
N ALA A 70 10.27 -13.58 -1.59
CA ALA A 70 9.56 -12.96 -2.71
C ALA A 70 10.56 -12.44 -3.76
N VAL A 71 11.62 -11.75 -3.34
CA VAL A 71 12.63 -11.23 -4.27
C VAL A 71 13.45 -12.36 -4.88
N ALA A 72 13.81 -13.39 -4.11
CA ALA A 72 14.51 -14.57 -4.64
C ALA A 72 13.67 -15.32 -5.69
N SER A 73 12.33 -15.33 -5.56
CA SER A 73 11.44 -15.91 -6.59
C SER A 73 11.44 -15.16 -7.92
N LEU A 74 11.96 -13.92 -7.93
CA LEU A 74 12.08 -13.08 -9.13
C LEU A 74 13.48 -13.17 -9.76
N SER A 75 14.39 -13.97 -9.20
CA SER A 75 15.74 -14.14 -9.76
C SER A 75 15.68 -14.62 -11.21
N GLY A 76 16.30 -13.86 -12.12
CA GLY A 76 16.32 -14.16 -13.55
C GLY A 76 15.17 -13.55 -14.36
N ILE A 77 14.18 -12.92 -13.72
CA ILE A 77 13.16 -12.14 -14.43
C ILE A 77 13.78 -10.83 -14.92
N THR A 78 13.77 -10.63 -16.23
CA THR A 78 14.20 -9.36 -16.84
C THR A 78 12.98 -8.51 -17.18
N GLY A 79 13.06 -7.21 -16.90
CA GLY A 79 11.95 -6.28 -17.04
C GLY A 79 11.56 -5.90 -18.47
N GLY A 80 11.78 -6.78 -19.45
CA GLY A 80 11.53 -6.50 -20.88
C GLY A 80 10.14 -6.89 -21.37
N ASP A 81 9.55 -7.95 -20.80
CA ASP A 81 8.25 -8.49 -21.26
C ASP A 81 7.09 -8.13 -20.33
N ALA A 82 5.88 -8.03 -20.89
CA ALA A 82 4.67 -7.63 -20.17
C ALA A 82 4.25 -8.63 -19.09
N GLU A 83 4.41 -9.94 -19.34
CA GLU A 83 4.10 -10.98 -18.36
C GLU A 83 5.09 -10.91 -17.18
N ASN A 84 6.37 -10.74 -17.48
CA ASN A 84 7.42 -10.54 -16.48
C ASN A 84 7.19 -9.28 -15.64
N GLN A 85 6.73 -8.18 -16.24
CA GLN A 85 6.38 -6.95 -15.52
C GLN A 85 5.16 -7.15 -14.61
N MET A 86 4.12 -7.82 -15.11
CA MET A 86 2.94 -8.16 -14.32
C MET A 86 3.32 -9.04 -13.13
N LEU A 87 4.10 -10.10 -13.34
CA LEU A 87 4.55 -10.99 -12.28
C LEU A 87 5.40 -10.26 -11.24
N LEU A 88 6.34 -9.42 -11.69
CA LEU A 88 7.14 -8.56 -10.81
C LEU A 88 6.27 -7.69 -9.91
N ASP A 89 5.26 -7.03 -10.48
CA ASP A 89 4.34 -6.18 -9.73
C ASP A 89 3.49 -6.97 -8.74
N ILE A 90 2.96 -8.13 -9.14
CA ILE A 90 2.19 -9.04 -8.28
C ILE A 90 3.02 -9.48 -7.06
N VAL A 91 4.26 -9.92 -7.29
CA VAL A 91 5.15 -10.42 -6.23
C VAL A 91 5.53 -9.30 -5.27
N LEU A 92 5.86 -8.12 -5.80
CA LEU A 92 6.23 -6.97 -4.97
C LEU A 92 5.06 -6.38 -4.20
N ASP A 93 3.86 -6.32 -4.78
CA ASP A 93 2.65 -5.91 -4.07
C ASP A 93 2.35 -6.87 -2.91
N GLY A 94 2.42 -8.18 -3.14
CA GLY A 94 2.23 -9.17 -2.08
C GLY A 94 3.27 -9.06 -0.96
N ALA A 95 4.55 -8.90 -1.32
CA ALA A 95 5.63 -8.69 -0.36
C ALA A 95 5.44 -7.37 0.43
N TYR A 96 5.01 -6.30 -0.24
CA TYR A 96 4.70 -5.03 0.38
C TYR A 96 3.59 -5.19 1.41
N LEU A 97 2.47 -5.84 1.08
CA LEU A 97 1.35 -6.04 2.00
C LEU A 97 1.77 -6.83 3.24
N ARG A 98 2.56 -7.91 3.07
CA ARG A 98 3.11 -8.69 4.18
C ARG A 98 4.05 -7.88 5.06
N HIS A 99 4.94 -7.12 4.44
CA HIS A 99 5.87 -6.25 5.16
C HIS A 99 5.14 -5.15 5.93
N TYR A 100 4.09 -4.59 5.33
CA TYR A 100 3.23 -3.60 5.96
C TYR A 100 2.52 -4.17 7.20
N LEU A 101 1.95 -5.38 7.10
CA LEU A 101 1.37 -6.08 8.24
C LEU A 101 2.41 -6.34 9.35
N GLY A 102 3.59 -6.84 8.98
CA GLY A 102 4.67 -7.12 9.95
C GLY A 102 5.14 -5.87 10.71
N LEU A 103 5.20 -4.71 10.05
CA LEU A 103 5.55 -3.44 10.73
C LEU A 103 4.44 -2.93 11.66
N GLY A 104 3.19 -3.28 11.36
CA GLY A 104 2.00 -2.91 12.12
C GLY A 104 1.56 -3.92 13.18
N ASP A 105 2.21 -5.08 13.27
CA ASP A 105 1.94 -6.09 14.30
C ASP A 105 2.50 -5.62 15.64
N ARG A 106 1.70 -4.77 16.29
CA ARG A 106 2.02 -4.07 17.53
C ARG A 106 0.87 -4.30 18.51
N PRO A 107 0.88 -5.42 19.25
CA PRO A 107 -0.18 -5.75 20.21
C PRO A 107 -0.38 -4.64 21.26
N GLU A 108 0.67 -3.87 21.54
CA GLU A 108 0.70 -2.77 22.48
C GLU A 108 0.03 -1.48 21.96
N ILE A 109 -0.30 -1.40 20.66
CA ILE A 109 -0.95 -0.23 20.04
C ILE A 109 -2.13 -0.69 19.15
N PRO A 110 -3.27 -1.11 19.75
CA PRO A 110 -4.38 -1.71 19.02
C PRO A 110 -4.93 -0.85 17.89
N VAL A 111 -5.01 0.47 18.10
CA VAL A 111 -5.50 1.42 17.09
C VAL A 111 -4.62 1.41 15.83
N VAL A 112 -3.30 1.35 15.98
CA VAL A 112 -2.37 1.28 14.83
C VAL A 112 -2.49 -0.06 14.14
N ARG A 113 -2.57 -1.16 14.89
CA ARG A 113 -2.75 -2.50 14.32
C ARG A 113 -4.02 -2.59 13.48
N ASP A 114 -5.15 -2.13 14.02
CA ASP A 114 -6.44 -2.19 13.34
C ASP A 114 -6.47 -1.26 12.11
N TRP A 115 -5.81 -0.10 12.22
CA TRP A 115 -5.59 0.81 11.09
C TRP A 115 -4.73 0.17 9.99
N VAL A 116 -3.63 -0.50 10.34
CA VAL A 116 -2.75 -1.20 9.39
C VAL A 116 -3.51 -2.33 8.70
N LYS A 117 -4.28 -3.12 9.46
CA LYS A 117 -5.15 -4.18 8.94
C LYS A 117 -6.16 -3.64 7.92
N SER A 118 -6.86 -2.55 8.26
CA SER A 118 -7.80 -1.90 7.34
C SER A 118 -7.11 -1.36 6.09
N ARG A 119 -5.90 -0.80 6.22
CA ARG A 119 -5.13 -0.29 5.08
C ARG A 119 -4.67 -1.42 4.15
N VAL A 120 -4.18 -2.52 4.72
CA VAL A 120 -3.73 -3.69 3.96
C VAL A 120 -4.89 -4.34 3.21
N LEU A 121 -6.01 -4.57 3.89
CA LEU A 121 -7.19 -5.15 3.23
C LEU A 121 -7.70 -4.24 2.12
N GLY A 122 -7.87 -2.93 2.38
CA GLY A 122 -8.29 -1.98 1.35
C GLY A 122 -7.36 -1.93 0.14
N ARG A 123 -6.03 -1.96 0.36
CA ARG A 123 -5.03 -2.01 -0.71
C ARG A 123 -5.12 -3.31 -1.51
N ALA A 124 -5.24 -4.45 -0.84
CA ALA A 124 -5.38 -5.75 -1.49
C ALA A 124 -6.64 -5.80 -2.37
N LEU A 125 -7.77 -5.32 -1.84
CA LEU A 125 -9.04 -5.21 -2.54
C LEU A 125 -8.94 -4.35 -3.82
N VAL A 126 -8.29 -3.19 -3.74
CA VAL A 126 -8.04 -2.33 -4.93
C VAL A 126 -7.22 -3.07 -5.98
N VAL A 127 -6.14 -3.75 -5.59
CA VAL A 127 -5.28 -4.46 -6.55
C VAL A 127 -6.03 -5.62 -7.20
N LEU A 128 -6.74 -6.43 -6.41
CA LEU A 128 -7.55 -7.53 -6.92
C LEU A 128 -8.67 -7.05 -7.85
N TRP A 129 -9.35 -5.94 -7.51
CA TRP A 129 -10.38 -5.35 -8.37
C TRP A 129 -9.79 -4.94 -9.73
N ARG A 130 -8.67 -4.23 -9.73
CA ARG A 130 -7.98 -3.84 -10.97
C ARG A 130 -7.55 -5.05 -11.79
N ALA A 131 -7.00 -6.08 -11.14
CA ALA A 131 -6.59 -7.32 -11.76
C ALA A 131 -7.76 -8.04 -12.45
N ALA A 132 -8.90 -8.16 -11.75
CA ALA A 132 -10.10 -8.80 -12.28
C ALA A 132 -10.66 -8.03 -13.50
N ARG A 133 -10.70 -6.69 -13.44
CA ARG A 133 -11.13 -5.86 -14.58
C ARG A 133 -10.18 -5.93 -15.77
N ALA A 134 -8.89 -6.11 -15.51
CA ALA A 134 -7.88 -6.33 -16.55
C ALA A 134 -7.88 -7.76 -17.10
N GLY A 135 -8.73 -8.66 -16.59
CA GLY A 135 -8.77 -10.07 -16.99
C GLY A 135 -7.54 -10.87 -16.56
N HIS A 136 -6.79 -10.38 -15.57
CA HIS A 136 -5.61 -11.08 -15.06
C HIS A 136 -6.02 -12.33 -14.26
N PRO A 137 -5.18 -13.39 -14.26
CA PRO A 137 -5.46 -14.60 -13.50
C PRO A 137 -5.33 -14.36 -11.99
N LEU A 138 -6.46 -14.20 -11.29
CA LEU A 138 -6.50 -13.92 -9.84
C LEU A 138 -5.81 -14.99 -8.98
N LYS A 139 -5.67 -16.22 -9.49
CA LYS A 139 -4.90 -17.28 -8.84
C LYS A 139 -3.41 -16.91 -8.63
N LEU A 140 -2.80 -16.16 -9.56
CA LEU A 140 -1.43 -15.65 -9.38
C LEU A 140 -1.37 -14.64 -8.23
N TYR A 141 -2.35 -13.74 -8.13
CA TYR A 141 -2.44 -12.79 -7.03
C TYR A 141 -2.61 -13.51 -5.69
N GLN A 142 -3.49 -14.51 -5.61
CA GLN A 142 -3.64 -15.35 -4.42
C GLN A 142 -2.30 -15.99 -4.00
N GLN A 143 -1.59 -16.63 -4.94
CA GLN A 143 -0.32 -17.30 -4.67
C GLN A 143 0.74 -16.34 -4.10
N HIS A 144 0.82 -15.13 -4.64
CA HIS A 144 1.89 -14.19 -4.30
C HIS A 144 1.53 -13.17 -3.23
N PHE A 145 0.24 -12.95 -2.93
CA PHE A 145 -0.22 -12.09 -1.84
C PHE A 145 -0.17 -12.82 -0.50
N LEU A 146 -0.49 -14.11 -0.48
CA LEU A 146 -0.53 -14.87 0.77
C LEU A 146 0.88 -15.19 1.30
N PRO A 147 1.04 -15.33 2.63
CA PRO A 147 0.02 -15.16 3.68
C PRO A 147 -0.24 -13.69 4.04
N LEU A 148 -1.48 -13.31 4.36
CA LEU A 148 -1.92 -12.01 4.90
C LEU A 148 -2.67 -12.15 6.26
N GLY A 149 -2.33 -13.18 7.04
CA GLY A 149 -2.90 -13.41 8.37
C GLY A 149 -4.38 -13.79 8.31
N GLU A 150 -5.22 -13.08 9.07
CA GLU A 150 -6.67 -13.34 9.14
C GLU A 150 -7.40 -13.14 7.79
N PHE A 151 -6.78 -12.42 6.86
CA PHE A 151 -7.35 -12.18 5.53
C PHE A 151 -7.11 -13.34 4.55
N ASN A 152 -6.39 -14.40 4.93
CA ASN A 152 -6.07 -15.52 4.04
C ASN A 152 -7.30 -16.16 3.40
N GLY A 153 -8.34 -16.42 4.21
CA GLY A 153 -9.60 -17.01 3.75
C GLY A 153 -10.32 -16.07 2.78
N LEU A 154 -10.53 -14.82 3.19
CA LEU A 154 -11.18 -13.81 2.36
C LEU A 154 -10.50 -13.62 1.00
N ILE A 155 -9.16 -13.48 0.96
CA ILE A 155 -8.42 -13.32 -0.30
C ILE A 155 -8.55 -14.56 -1.19
N THR A 156 -8.58 -15.76 -0.59
CA THR A 156 -8.82 -17.01 -1.32
C THR A 156 -10.22 -17.05 -1.93
N ASP A 157 -11.23 -16.66 -1.16
CA ASP A 157 -12.63 -16.65 -1.60
C ASP A 157 -12.84 -15.65 -2.76
N LEU A 158 -12.34 -14.42 -2.61
CA LEU A 158 -12.45 -13.38 -3.63
C LEU A 158 -11.80 -13.80 -4.97
N CYS A 159 -10.58 -14.35 -4.91
CA CYS A 159 -9.89 -14.85 -6.09
C CYS A 159 -10.61 -16.03 -6.75
N SER A 160 -11.35 -16.84 -5.98
CA SER A 160 -12.12 -17.97 -6.49
C SER A 160 -13.46 -17.54 -7.11
N MET A 161 -14.10 -16.51 -6.56
CA MET A 161 -15.36 -15.94 -7.09
C MET A 161 -15.16 -15.27 -8.45
N GLY A 162 -14.00 -14.65 -8.69
CA GLY A 162 -13.62 -14.08 -9.98
C GLY A 162 -14.28 -12.75 -10.36
N ASP A 163 -15.58 -12.57 -10.09
CA ASP A 163 -16.34 -11.36 -10.43
C ASP A 163 -16.39 -10.33 -9.26
N PRO A 164 -15.71 -9.17 -9.38
CA PRO A 164 -15.69 -8.12 -8.35
C PRO A 164 -17.06 -7.58 -7.96
N ARG A 165 -18.07 -7.67 -8.84
CA ARG A 165 -19.44 -7.19 -8.56
C ARG A 165 -20.10 -7.95 -7.42
N THR A 166 -19.65 -9.18 -7.17
CA THR A 166 -20.21 -10.06 -6.13
C THR A 166 -19.44 -10.00 -4.80
N TRP A 167 -18.26 -9.38 -4.79
CA TRP A 167 -17.34 -9.41 -3.63
C TRP A 167 -17.87 -8.64 -2.42
N GLY A 168 -18.69 -7.60 -2.64
CA GLY A 168 -19.24 -6.79 -1.56
C GLY A 168 -20.09 -7.56 -0.54
N ALA A 169 -20.60 -8.75 -0.90
CA ALA A 169 -21.35 -9.63 -0.01
C ALA A 169 -20.46 -10.42 0.98
N VAL A 170 -19.17 -10.59 0.67
CA VAL A 170 -18.23 -11.36 1.49
C VAL A 170 -17.19 -10.49 2.20
N ILE A 171 -16.96 -9.26 1.72
CA ILE A 171 -16.04 -8.31 2.37
C ILE A 171 -16.67 -7.86 3.70
N PRO A 172 -15.98 -8.06 4.84
CA PRO A 172 -16.57 -7.77 6.14
C PRO A 172 -16.57 -6.28 6.49
N GLY A 173 -17.57 -5.90 7.29
CA GLY A 173 -17.63 -4.61 7.97
C GLY A 173 -17.62 -3.41 7.03
N ARG A 174 -17.03 -2.30 7.49
CA ARG A 174 -17.09 -1.01 6.80
C ARG A 174 -16.55 -1.07 5.37
N LEU A 175 -15.51 -1.88 5.09
CA LEU A 175 -14.95 -1.99 3.75
C LEU A 175 -15.94 -2.64 2.77
N GLY A 176 -16.82 -3.55 3.23
CA GLY A 176 -17.90 -4.11 2.42
C GLY A 176 -18.95 -3.06 2.06
N ASP A 177 -19.36 -2.22 3.03
CA ASP A 177 -20.27 -1.11 2.78
C ASP A 177 -19.71 -0.13 1.73
N LEU A 178 -18.43 0.23 1.87
CA LEU A 178 -17.76 1.14 0.93
C LEU A 178 -17.58 0.51 -0.46
N TRP A 179 -17.37 -0.81 -0.52
CA TRP A 179 -17.31 -1.54 -1.78
C TRP A 179 -18.65 -1.47 -2.51
N ASN A 180 -19.75 -1.76 -1.82
CA ASN A 180 -21.09 -1.66 -2.38
C ASN A 180 -21.43 -0.23 -2.82
N GLN A 181 -21.08 0.76 -2.00
CA GLN A 181 -21.21 2.17 -2.37
C GLN A 181 -20.41 2.51 -3.65
N ALA A 182 -19.21 1.96 -3.80
CA ALA A 182 -18.39 2.19 -4.98
C ALA A 182 -18.96 1.53 -6.24
N LEU A 183 -19.67 0.39 -6.10
CA LEU A 183 -20.33 -0.29 -7.21
C LEU A 183 -21.54 0.48 -7.76
N GLU A 184 -22.10 1.42 -6.99
CA GLU A 184 -23.18 2.31 -7.46
C GLU A 184 -22.71 3.40 -8.42
N ALA A 185 -21.40 3.65 -8.47
CA ALA A 185 -20.81 4.61 -9.39
C ALA A 185 -20.63 4.03 -10.80
N GLU A 186 -20.39 4.94 -11.77
CA GLU A 186 -20.00 4.57 -13.13
C GLU A 186 -18.78 3.66 -13.12
N GLU A 187 -18.74 2.70 -14.06
CA GLU A 187 -17.82 1.57 -14.01
C GLU A 187 -16.35 2.01 -13.93
N ASP A 188 -15.96 3.04 -14.67
CA ASP A 188 -14.62 3.62 -14.69
C ASP A 188 -14.24 4.35 -13.39
N GLU A 189 -15.21 4.78 -12.59
CA GLU A 189 -14.99 5.49 -11.33
C GLU A 189 -14.93 4.58 -10.10
N GLN A 190 -15.51 3.38 -10.14
CA GLN A 190 -15.74 2.50 -8.98
C GLN A 190 -14.46 2.27 -8.16
N VAL A 191 -13.39 1.80 -8.81
CA VAL A 191 -12.11 1.49 -8.12
C VAL A 191 -11.52 2.74 -7.47
N SER A 192 -11.55 3.87 -8.18
CA SER A 192 -11.01 5.15 -7.71
C SER A 192 -11.84 5.72 -6.56
N LEU A 193 -13.16 5.54 -6.60
CA LEU A 193 -14.08 5.92 -5.53
C LEU A 193 -13.85 5.05 -4.29
N PHE A 194 -13.74 3.73 -4.45
CA PHE A 194 -13.43 2.83 -3.34
C PHE A 194 -12.09 3.17 -2.67
N GLU A 195 -11.05 3.48 -3.47
CA GLU A 195 -9.74 3.89 -2.95
C GLU A 195 -9.83 5.22 -2.15
N LEU A 196 -10.64 6.17 -2.62
CA LEU A 196 -10.92 7.43 -1.92
C LEU A 196 -11.65 7.19 -0.59
N LEU A 197 -12.77 6.45 -0.62
CA LEU A 197 -13.59 6.16 0.56
C LEU A 197 -12.82 5.37 1.62
N SER A 198 -12.03 4.40 1.20
CA SER A 198 -11.15 3.62 2.07
C SER A 198 -10.10 4.50 2.73
N ALA A 199 -9.46 5.41 1.96
CA ALA A 199 -8.50 6.36 2.52
C ALA A 199 -9.16 7.35 3.49
N ASN A 200 -10.35 7.86 3.20
CA ASN A 200 -11.08 8.75 4.10
C ASN A 200 -11.49 8.04 5.40
N THR A 201 -11.81 6.75 5.35
CA THR A 201 -12.05 5.93 6.55
C THR A 201 -10.79 5.81 7.41
N LEU A 202 -9.62 5.58 6.79
CA LEU A 202 -8.33 5.60 7.50
C LEU A 202 -8.04 6.97 8.13
N THR A 203 -8.42 8.08 7.47
CA THR A 203 -8.34 9.42 8.06
C THR A 203 -9.26 9.57 9.26
N ALA A 204 -10.50 9.10 9.17
CA ALA A 204 -11.45 9.13 10.29
C ALA A 204 -10.92 8.31 11.49
N MET A 205 -10.37 7.13 11.25
CA MET A 205 -9.70 6.32 12.28
C MET A 205 -8.52 7.08 12.90
N ALA A 206 -7.65 7.67 12.08
CA ALA A 206 -6.52 8.46 12.57
C ALA A 206 -6.96 9.65 13.42
N ARG A 207 -8.05 10.35 13.05
CA ARG A 207 -8.60 11.47 13.82
C ARG A 207 -9.02 11.07 15.24
N SER A 208 -9.41 9.81 15.48
CA SER A 208 -9.68 9.34 16.84
C SER A 208 -8.43 9.40 17.74
N ALA A 209 -7.23 9.29 17.17
CA ALA A 209 -5.96 9.46 17.89
C ALA A 209 -5.70 10.92 18.35
N LYS A 210 -6.43 11.92 17.83
CA LYS A 210 -6.37 13.30 18.35
C LYS A 210 -6.82 13.39 19.82
N LEU A 211 -7.63 12.45 20.29
CA LEU A 211 -8.09 12.39 21.67
C LEU A 211 -7.01 11.92 22.64
N GLN A 212 -5.89 11.38 22.15
CA GLN A 212 -4.75 10.97 22.96
C GLN A 212 -3.78 12.15 23.18
N THR A 213 -3.39 12.41 24.43
CA THR A 213 -2.50 13.51 24.79
C THR A 213 -1.04 13.22 24.43
N ALA A 214 -0.60 11.96 24.56
CA ALA A 214 0.72 11.48 24.19
C ALA A 214 0.63 10.01 23.74
N GLY A 215 1.65 9.52 23.04
CA GLY A 215 1.75 8.12 22.66
C GLY A 215 1.99 7.87 21.16
N PRO A 216 2.27 6.62 20.79
CA PRO A 216 2.53 6.20 19.42
C PRO A 216 1.33 6.41 18.48
N GLU A 217 0.10 6.40 19.00
CA GLU A 217 -1.13 6.68 18.25
C GLU A 217 -1.13 8.11 17.71
N ARG A 218 -0.71 9.08 18.53
CA ARG A 218 -0.64 10.49 18.13
C ARG A 218 0.41 10.69 17.04
N LEU A 219 1.55 10.00 17.14
CA LEU A 219 2.57 10.00 16.10
C LEU A 219 2.05 9.37 14.79
N ALA A 220 1.37 8.22 14.87
CA ALA A 220 0.79 7.56 13.71
C ALA A 220 -0.27 8.44 13.02
N GLY A 221 -1.14 9.10 13.81
CA GLY A 221 -2.14 10.04 13.29
C GLY A 221 -1.50 11.25 12.60
N PHE A 222 -0.46 11.84 13.20
CA PHE A 222 0.31 12.91 12.58
C PHE A 222 0.96 12.49 11.26
N LEU A 223 1.64 11.35 11.23
CA LEU A 223 2.31 10.84 10.03
C LEU A 223 1.31 10.52 8.92
N TRP A 224 0.13 9.98 9.26
CA TRP A 224 -0.95 9.80 8.29
C TRP A 224 -1.45 11.12 7.73
N GLY A 225 -1.70 12.12 8.58
CA GLY A 225 -2.12 13.44 8.14
C GLY A 225 -1.15 14.07 7.15
N LEU A 226 0.14 14.03 7.48
CA LEU A 226 1.19 14.52 6.62
C LEU A 226 1.26 13.75 5.28
N TRP A 227 1.03 12.43 5.31
CA TRP A 227 0.97 11.61 4.10
C TRP A 227 -0.22 11.97 3.20
N VAL A 228 -1.40 12.20 3.79
CA VAL A 228 -2.61 12.63 3.06
C VAL A 228 -2.43 14.02 2.45
N GLU A 229 -1.84 14.97 3.18
CA GLU A 229 -1.54 16.30 2.67
C GLU A 229 -0.58 16.24 1.47
N ALA A 230 0.49 15.44 1.58
CA ALA A 230 1.43 15.24 0.47
C ALA A 230 0.75 14.60 -0.74
N PHE A 231 -0.14 13.62 -0.52
CA PHE A 231 -0.93 13.02 -1.59
C PHE A 231 -1.84 14.04 -2.27
N ASN A 232 -2.61 14.80 -1.51
CA ASN A 232 -3.53 15.81 -2.03
C ASN A 232 -2.77 16.91 -2.79
N LEU A 233 -1.63 17.36 -2.27
CA LEU A 233 -0.78 18.34 -2.95
C LEU A 233 -0.27 17.80 -4.29
N LYS A 234 0.23 16.56 -4.31
CA LYS A 234 0.66 15.90 -5.55
C LYS A 234 -0.49 15.80 -6.55
N LEU A 235 -1.67 15.36 -6.10
CA LEU A 235 -2.87 15.25 -6.93
C LEU A 235 -3.24 16.60 -7.57
N ILE A 236 -3.27 17.67 -6.77
CA ILE A 236 -3.60 19.03 -7.25
C ILE A 236 -2.57 19.52 -8.25
N ILE A 237 -1.27 19.41 -7.94
CA ILE A 237 -0.19 19.89 -8.82
C ILE A 237 -0.21 19.11 -10.13
N SER A 238 -0.18 17.77 -10.08
CA SER A 238 -0.23 16.94 -11.27
C SER A 238 -1.50 17.18 -12.08
N GLY A 239 -2.65 17.32 -11.42
CA GLY A 239 -3.92 17.62 -12.07
C GLY A 239 -3.92 18.96 -12.81
N LYS A 240 -3.41 20.01 -12.17
CA LYS A 240 -3.30 21.35 -12.77
C LYS A 240 -2.29 21.39 -13.92
N LEU A 241 -1.15 20.72 -13.80
CA LEU A 241 -0.18 20.60 -14.89
C LEU A 241 -0.77 19.89 -16.11
N ASN A 242 -1.65 18.91 -15.88
CA ASN A 242 -2.37 18.19 -16.94
C ASN A 242 -3.71 18.84 -17.33
N LYS A 243 -4.01 20.07 -16.86
CA LYS A 243 -5.22 20.85 -17.18
C LYS A 243 -6.54 20.11 -16.90
N LEU A 244 -6.57 19.26 -15.86
CA LEU A 244 -7.79 18.60 -15.43
C LEU A 244 -8.80 19.58 -14.83
N ASP A 245 -10.09 19.26 -14.98
CA ASP A 245 -11.18 20.04 -14.43
C ASP A 245 -11.08 20.17 -12.89
N ALA A 246 -11.40 21.37 -12.37
CA ALA A 246 -11.27 21.64 -10.95
C ALA A 246 -12.32 20.89 -10.11
N GLY A 247 -13.52 20.67 -10.63
CA GLY A 247 -14.57 19.88 -9.98
C GLY A 247 -14.17 18.42 -9.88
N LEU A 248 -13.62 17.85 -10.96
CA LEU A 248 -13.05 16.51 -10.97
C LEU A 248 -11.89 16.35 -9.98
N LEU A 249 -10.99 17.33 -9.89
CA LEU A 249 -9.92 17.29 -8.89
C LEU A 249 -10.48 17.34 -7.47
N LYS A 250 -11.46 18.20 -7.21
CA LYS A 250 -12.09 18.37 -5.90
C LYS A 250 -12.76 17.09 -5.41
N SER A 251 -13.41 16.32 -6.30
CA SER A 251 -14.05 15.05 -5.94
C SER A 251 -13.06 13.93 -5.62
N ARG A 252 -11.76 14.09 -5.95
CA ARG A 252 -10.71 13.10 -5.71
C ARG A 252 -9.78 13.46 -4.54
N ILE A 253 -9.95 14.65 -3.95
CA ILE A 253 -9.20 15.08 -2.76
C ILE A 253 -9.65 14.24 -1.56
N ARG A 254 -8.69 13.71 -0.82
CA ARG A 254 -8.92 12.98 0.43
C ARG A 254 -9.19 13.93 1.59
N ASP A 255 -9.95 13.47 2.56
CA ASP A 255 -10.19 14.21 3.80
C ASP A 255 -8.87 14.49 4.52
N THR A 256 -8.66 15.74 4.91
CA THR A 256 -7.46 16.15 5.66
C THR A 256 -7.50 15.63 7.09
N TYR A 257 -6.33 15.35 7.67
CA TYR A 257 -6.32 14.96 9.08
C TYR A 257 -6.73 16.10 10.01
N VAL A 258 -6.27 17.33 9.72
CA VAL A 258 -6.61 18.56 10.47
C VAL A 258 -8.07 18.94 10.21
#